data_AF-R7XNU8-F1
#
_entry.id   AF-R7XNU8-F1
#
_cell.length_a   1.000
_cell.length_b   1.000
_cell.length_c   1.000
_cell.angle_alpha   90.00
_cell.angle_beta   90.00
_cell.angle_gamma   90.00
#
_symmetry.space_group_name_H-M   'P 1'
#
loop_
_entity.id
_entity.type
_entity.pdbx_description
1 polymer ?
#
loop_
_entity_poly.entity_id
_entity_poly.type
_entity_poly.pdbx_seq_one_letter_code
_entity_poly.pdbx_strand_id
1 'polypeptide(L)'
;MPALRAVSQPAPAWIRMRLAVASTEVFGLRQTMHRALGELARVYVVNVDYRHGETTLHVEVARTDRDAAMDAIMTAFPAAEFGVTTALRDDYVAH
;
A
#
# COMPACT_ATOMS: atom_id res chain seq x y z
N MET A 1 -26.24 35.06 -1.66
CA MET A 1 -25.10 34.26 -1.16
C MET A 1 -25.26 32.83 -1.65
N PRO A 2 -24.62 32.40 -2.76
CA PRO A 2 -24.71 31.01 -3.17
C PRO A 2 -23.72 30.19 -2.33
N ALA A 3 -24.24 29.17 -1.65
CA ALA A 3 -23.44 28.19 -0.93
C ALA A 3 -22.50 27.49 -1.92
N LEU A 4 -21.19 27.52 -1.63
CA LEU A 4 -20.20 26.69 -2.28
C LEU A 4 -20.65 25.24 -2.11
N ARG A 5 -21.25 24.65 -3.16
CA ARG A 5 -21.37 23.20 -3.26
C ARG A 5 -19.94 22.69 -3.28
N ALA A 6 -19.47 22.18 -2.15
CA ALA A 6 -18.31 21.32 -2.12
C ALA A 6 -18.61 20.22 -3.13
N VAL A 7 -17.96 20.32 -4.29
CA VAL A 7 -17.99 19.24 -5.27
C VAL A 7 -17.37 18.09 -4.51
N SER A 8 -18.19 17.11 -4.11
CA SER A 8 -17.70 15.86 -3.55
C SER A 8 -16.85 15.25 -4.64
N GLN A 9 -15.55 15.57 -4.63
CA GLN A 9 -14.59 14.91 -5.49
C GLN A 9 -14.78 13.43 -5.21
N PRO A 10 -14.97 12.59 -6.25
CA PRO A 10 -15.11 11.16 -6.05
C PRO A 10 -13.95 10.73 -5.17
N ALA A 11 -14.29 10.06 -4.07
CA ALA A 11 -13.27 9.63 -3.13
C ALA A 11 -12.23 8.83 -3.91
N PRO A 12 -10.93 9.08 -3.67
CA PRO A 12 -9.86 8.41 -4.39
C PRO A 12 -10.10 6.89 -4.31
N ALA A 13 -10.26 6.28 -5.48
CA ALA A 13 -10.59 4.86 -5.60
C ALA A 13 -9.44 3.99 -5.12
N TRP A 14 -8.21 4.52 -5.12
CA TRP A 14 -6.99 3.83 -4.77
C TRP A 14 -6.26 4.54 -3.64
N ILE A 15 -5.56 3.77 -2.82
CA ILE A 15 -4.69 4.27 -1.77
C ILE A 15 -3.34 3.57 -1.88
N ARG A 16 -2.26 4.31 -1.60
CA ARG A 16 -0.93 3.76 -1.42
C ARG A 16 -0.62 3.67 0.07
N MET A 17 -0.33 2.47 0.54
CA MET A 17 0.15 2.23 1.90
C MET A 17 1.66 2.01 1.86
N ARG A 18 2.39 2.71 2.74
CA ARG A 18 3.81 2.42 2.98
C ARG A 18 3.94 1.43 4.13
N LEU A 19 4.84 0.48 4.00
CA LEU A 19 5.20 -0.48 5.03
C LEU A 19 6.71 -0.53 5.16
N ALA A 20 7.23 -0.56 6.36
CA ALA A 20 8.62 -0.88 6.64
C ALA A 20 8.70 -2.27 7.27
N VAL A 21 9.65 -3.08 6.81
CA VAL A 21 9.91 -4.41 7.33
C VAL A 21 11.40 -4.53 7.60
N ALA A 22 11.77 -4.90 8.82
CA ALA A 22 13.15 -5.15 9.23
C ALA A 22 13.66 -6.49 8.65
N SER A 23 13.75 -6.57 7.31
CA SER A 23 14.25 -7.72 6.58
C SER A 23 14.94 -7.24 5.31
N THR A 24 16.00 -7.94 4.90
CA THR A 24 16.70 -7.74 3.62
C THR A 24 16.32 -8.78 2.56
N GLU A 25 15.43 -9.73 2.90
CA GLU A 25 15.05 -10.85 2.02
C GLU A 25 13.96 -10.44 1.03
N VAL A 26 14.37 -9.68 0.01
CA VAL A 26 13.49 -9.15 -1.05
C VAL A 26 12.59 -10.21 -1.69
N PHE A 27 13.16 -11.39 -1.95
CA PHE A 27 12.46 -12.46 -2.67
C PHE A 27 11.36 -13.08 -1.79
N GLY A 28 11.65 -13.33 -0.52
CA GLY A 28 10.68 -13.82 0.46
C GLY A 28 9.58 -12.80 0.70
N LEU A 29 9.95 -11.52 0.88
CA LEU A 29 9.00 -10.42 1.03
C LEU A 29 8.06 -10.35 -0.18
N ARG A 30 8.60 -10.36 -1.41
CA ARG A 30 7.79 -10.32 -2.65
C ARG A 30 6.86 -11.54 -2.77
N GLN A 31 7.36 -12.74 -2.51
CA GLN A 31 6.58 -13.98 -2.59
C GLN A 31 5.41 -13.95 -1.60
N THR A 32 5.68 -13.58 -0.34
CA THR A 32 4.68 -13.46 0.71
C THR A 32 3.66 -12.39 0.38
N MET A 33 4.11 -11.24 -0.13
CA MET A 33 3.23 -10.15 -0.58
C MET A 33 2.27 -10.61 -1.67
N HIS A 34 2.81 -11.30 -2.68
CA HIS A 34 2.01 -11.78 -3.80
C HIS A 34 1.00 -12.85 -3.37
N ARG A 35 1.32 -13.68 -2.37
CA ARG A 35 0.34 -14.62 -1.80
C ARG A 35 -0.73 -13.93 -0.95
N ALA A 36 -0.35 -12.93 -0.16
CA ALA A 36 -1.26 -12.26 0.77
C ALA A 36 -2.23 -11.31 0.06
N LEU A 37 -1.72 -10.53 -0.89
CA LEU A 37 -2.45 -9.45 -1.54
C LEU A 37 -2.71 -9.68 -3.03
N GLY A 38 -2.29 -10.83 -3.61
CA GLY A 38 -2.16 -11.07 -5.05
C GLY A 38 -3.15 -10.34 -5.97
N GLU A 39 -4.45 -10.58 -5.79
CA GLU A 39 -5.51 -9.97 -6.59
C GLU A 39 -6.08 -8.66 -5.98
N LEU A 40 -5.80 -8.39 -4.71
CA LEU A 40 -6.26 -7.22 -3.96
C LEU A 40 -5.38 -5.99 -4.21
N ALA A 41 -4.08 -6.19 -4.42
CA ALA A 41 -3.12 -5.13 -4.69
C ALA A 41 -2.84 -5.03 -6.20
N ARG A 42 -3.06 -3.84 -6.75
CA ARG A 42 -2.81 -3.56 -8.17
C ARG A 42 -1.32 -3.44 -8.47
N VAL A 43 -0.59 -2.78 -7.58
CA VAL A 43 0.85 -2.52 -7.71
C VAL A 43 1.48 -2.63 -6.33
N TYR A 44 2.65 -3.25 -6.27
CA TYR A 44 3.51 -3.17 -5.11
C TYR A 44 4.96 -2.88 -5.54
N VAL A 45 5.61 -1.97 -4.83
CA VAL A 45 7.01 -1.58 -5.06
C VAL A 45 7.81 -1.95 -3.82
N VAL A 46 8.91 -2.67 -4.00
CA VAL A 46 9.81 -3.08 -2.91
C VAL A 46 11.11 -2.32 -3.06
N ASN A 47 11.49 -1.56 -2.04
CA ASN A 47 12.74 -0.83 -1.96
C ASN A 47 13.54 -1.31 -0.76
N VAL A 48 14.78 -1.72 -0.98
CA VAL A 48 15.60 -2.40 0.03
C VAL A 48 16.75 -1.48 0.38
N ASP A 49 16.75 -1.04 1.64
CA ASP A 49 17.85 -0.31 2.22
C ASP A 49 18.83 -1.30 2.84
N TYR A 50 19.80 -1.74 2.05
CA TYR A 50 20.88 -2.60 2.51
C TYR A 50 21.80 -1.94 3.55
N ARG A 51 21.75 -0.60 3.72
CA ARG A 51 22.57 0.10 4.71
C ARG A 51 21.98 -0.03 6.11
N HIS A 52 20.65 -0.03 6.21
CA HIS A 52 19.94 -0.15 7.50
C HIS A 52 19.39 -1.56 7.74
N GLY A 53 19.42 -2.45 6.75
CA GLY A 53 18.86 -3.79 6.85
C GLY A 53 17.33 -3.80 6.80
N GLU A 54 16.75 -2.75 6.22
CA GLU A 54 15.31 -2.52 6.19
C GLU A 54 14.79 -2.54 4.77
N THR A 55 13.58 -3.07 4.58
CA THR A 55 12.87 -3.03 3.30
C THR A 55 11.61 -2.22 3.46
N THR A 56 11.47 -1.19 2.62
CA THR A 56 10.23 -0.43 2.48
C THR A 56 9.40 -0.99 1.33
N LEU A 57 8.14 -1.32 1.60
CA LEU A 57 7.17 -1.72 0.61
C LEU A 57 6.13 -0.61 0.43
N HIS A 58 5.75 -0.35 -0.82
CA HIS A 58 4.60 0.47 -1.16
C HIS A 58 3.55 -0.41 -1.82
N VAL A 59 2.30 -0.29 -1.38
CA VAL A 59 1.20 -1.15 -1.83
C VAL A 59 0.05 -0.28 -2.26
N GLU A 60 -0.43 -0.50 -3.47
CA GLU A 60 -1.59 0.18 -4.02
C GLU A 60 -2.78 -0.75 -4.02
N VAL A 61 -3.80 -0.40 -3.24
CA VAL A 61 -5.04 -1.16 -3.10
C VAL A 61 -6.22 -0.23 -3.30
N ALA A 62 -7.36 -0.81 -3.69
CA ALA A 62 -8.59 -0.05 -3.73
C ALA A 62 -8.96 0.40 -2.31
N ARG A 63 -9.50 1.61 -2.17
CA ARG A 63 -9.88 2.15 -0.87
C ARG A 63 -10.96 1.30 -0.18
N THR A 64 -11.82 0.66 -0.97
CA THR A 64 -12.84 -0.31 -0.51
C THR A 64 -12.24 -1.55 0.12
N ASP A 65 -11.06 -1.96 -0.36
CA ASP A 65 -10.38 -3.18 0.04
C ASP A 65 -9.25 -2.90 1.05
N ARG A 66 -9.13 -1.65 1.52
CA ARG A 66 -8.13 -1.24 2.50
C ARG A 66 -8.11 -2.15 3.72
N ASP A 67 -9.25 -2.37 4.35
CA ASP A 67 -9.31 -3.11 5.61
C ASP A 67 -8.93 -4.58 5.40
N ALA A 68 -9.41 -5.20 4.31
CA ALA A 68 -9.01 -6.55 3.92
C ALA A 68 -7.51 -6.63 3.60
N ALA A 69 -6.96 -5.62 2.91
CA ALA A 69 -5.54 -5.53 2.63
C ALA A 69 -4.71 -5.37 3.90
N MET A 70 -5.10 -4.49 4.83
CA MET A 70 -4.42 -4.30 6.10
C MET A 70 -4.43 -5.59 6.94
N ASP A 71 -5.55 -6.31 6.99
CA ASP A 71 -5.66 -7.58 7.71
C ASP A 71 -4.75 -8.67 7.10
N ALA A 72 -4.78 -8.81 5.77
CA ALA A 72 -3.89 -9.72 5.05
C ALA A 72 -2.41 -9.38 5.28
N ILE A 73 -2.07 -8.10 5.28
CA ILE A 73 -0.71 -7.61 5.56
C ILE A 73 -0.30 -7.93 6.99
N MET A 74 -1.12 -7.61 7.99
CA MET A 74 -0.78 -7.89 9.39
C MET A 74 -0.60 -9.40 9.63
N THR A 75 -1.37 -10.22 8.94
CA THR A 75 -1.24 -11.69 8.98
C THR A 75 0.05 -12.15 8.34
N ALA A 76 0.41 -11.59 7.18
CA ALA A 76 1.58 -11.99 6.40
C ALA A 76 2.89 -11.41 6.94
N PHE A 77 2.85 -10.22 7.52
CA PHE A 77 3.97 -9.46 8.05
C PHE A 77 3.61 -8.87 9.42
N PRO A 78 3.56 -9.69 10.48
CA PRO A 78 3.19 -9.22 11.81
C PRO A 78 4.18 -8.20 12.39
N ALA A 79 5.41 -8.18 11.90
CA ALA A 79 6.44 -7.21 12.26
C ALA A 79 6.54 -6.02 11.27
N ALA A 80 5.62 -5.89 10.31
CA ALA A 80 5.60 -4.74 9.42
C ALA A 80 5.06 -3.50 10.12
N GLU A 81 5.74 -2.38 9.94
CA GLU A 81 5.29 -1.08 10.41
C GLU A 81 4.57 -0.34 9.30
N PHE A 82 3.28 -0.03 9.51
CA PHE A 82 2.51 0.78 8.58
C PHE A 82 2.94 2.26 8.70
N GLY A 83 3.46 2.79 7.61
CA GLY A 83 3.79 4.20 7.47
C GLY A 83 2.61 5.02 6.94
N VAL A 84 2.94 6.13 6.29
CA VAL A 84 1.96 7.06 5.71
C VAL A 84 1.12 6.36 4.65
N THR A 85 -0.20 6.51 4.74
CA THR A 85 -1.15 6.12 3.70
C THR A 85 -1.52 7.35 2.88
N THR A 86 -1.27 7.31 1.58
CA THR A 86 -1.54 8.40 0.66
C THR A 86 -2.69 8.02 -0.26
N ALA A 87 -3.69 8.88 -0.39
CA ALA A 87 -4.72 8.70 -1.39
C ALA A 87 -4.17 8.89 -2.82
N LEU A 88 -4.45 7.94 -3.69
CA LEU A 88 -4.11 8.01 -5.11
C LEU A 88 -5.33 8.48 -5.89
N ARG A 89 -5.15 9.52 -6.72
CA ARG A 89 -6.20 9.94 -7.66
C ARG A 89 -6.34 8.88 -8.74
N ASP A 90 -7.56 8.72 -9.27
CA ASP A 90 -7.93 7.69 -10.25
C ASP A 90 -7.04 7.68 -11.52
N ASP A 91 -6.46 8.84 -11.84
CA ASP A 91 -5.51 9.09 -12.92
C ASP A 91 -4.05 8.66 -12.63
N TYR A 92 -3.77 7.95 -11.53
CA TYR A 92 -2.43 7.47 -11.23
C TYR A 92 -2.05 6.26 -12.11
N VAL A 93 -1.36 6.55 -13.21
CA VAL A 93 -0.64 5.54 -14.00
C VAL A 93 0.66 5.21 -13.27
N ALA A 94 0.77 3.97 -12.78
CA ALA A 94 2.04 3.43 -12.31
C ALA A 94 3.04 3.40 -13.48
N HIS A 95 4.05 4.26 -13.43
CA HIS A 95 5.17 4.33 -14.37
C HIS A 95 6.28 3.36 -13.96
#